data_AF-U6F678-F1
#
_entry.id   AF-U6F678-F1
#
_cell.length_a   1.000
_cell.length_b   1.000
_cell.length_c   1.000
_cell.angle_alpha   90.00
_cell.angle_beta   90.00
_cell.angle_gamma   90.00
#
_symmetry.space_group_name_H-M   'P 1'
#
loop_
_entity.id
_entity.type
_entity.pdbx_description
1 polymer ?
#
loop_
_entity_poly.entity_id
_entity_poly.type
_entity_poly.pdbx_seq_one_letter_code
_entity_poly.pdbx_strand_id
1 'polypeptide(L)'
;MKKLRDSNGETKENPFTAMGFDYRYVANGNDIKLMIEAFKAVKDVDHPILLHINTLKGKGYKPAIDQEEAYHWVMPFDLKTDKPLAPANSAPTANSVALDVVSEEIEKGTKLMAINAAIPGVFGLDKIKNKYPDHYTDVGIAEQESVAFAAGAAKEGAVPVLFENSTFLQRAFDQLSHDVAANDLPIVMMVAGGGISGTSKTHLGIFDQV
;
A
#
# COMPACT_ATOMS: atom_id res chain seq x y z
N MET A 1 3.27 5.83 -15.40
CA MET A 1 4.16 6.92 -14.92
C MET A 1 5.58 6.90 -15.50
N LYS A 2 6.28 5.76 -15.65
CA LYS A 2 7.66 5.72 -16.21
C LYS A 2 7.80 6.44 -17.56
N LYS A 3 6.91 6.15 -18.52
CA LYS A 3 6.89 6.85 -19.83
C LYS A 3 6.80 8.38 -19.71
N LEU A 4 5.99 8.90 -18.78
CA LEU A 4 5.89 10.33 -18.52
C LEU A 4 7.22 10.89 -18.00
N ARG A 5 7.90 10.20 -17.09
CA ARG A 5 9.21 10.63 -16.59
C ARG A 5 10.29 10.59 -17.66
N ASP A 6 10.37 9.50 -18.41
CA ASP A 6 11.37 9.31 -19.46
C ASP A 6 11.21 10.30 -20.61
N SER A 7 9.98 10.74 -20.91
CA SER A 7 9.66 11.75 -21.92
C SER A 7 9.67 13.18 -21.39
N ASN A 8 10.12 13.40 -20.15
CA ASN A 8 10.05 14.72 -19.50
C ASN A 8 8.64 15.35 -19.50
N GLY A 9 7.61 14.51 -19.48
CA GLY A 9 6.21 14.91 -19.49
C GLY A 9 5.58 15.10 -20.87
N GLU A 10 6.32 14.86 -21.96
CA GLU A 10 5.91 15.21 -23.32
C GLU A 10 5.21 14.06 -24.07
N THR A 11 5.10 12.86 -23.49
CA THR A 11 4.39 11.75 -24.11
C THR A 11 2.91 12.09 -24.36
N LYS A 12 2.42 11.73 -25.54
CA LYS A 12 0.99 11.83 -25.90
C LYS A 12 0.12 10.86 -25.12
N GLU A 13 0.70 9.76 -24.62
CA GLU A 13 0.03 8.80 -23.74
C GLU A 13 0.02 9.32 -22.29
N ASN A 14 -0.74 10.38 -22.06
CA ASN A 14 -0.85 11.02 -20.76
C ASN A 14 -2.29 10.90 -20.22
N PRO A 15 -2.53 10.05 -19.20
CA PRO A 15 -3.87 9.86 -18.65
C PRO A 15 -4.42 11.13 -17.99
N PHE A 16 -3.56 12.03 -17.50
CA PHE A 16 -3.99 13.25 -16.83
C PHE A 16 -4.54 14.27 -17.83
N THR A 17 -3.88 14.43 -18.98
CA THR A 17 -4.42 15.28 -20.05
C THR A 17 -5.68 14.66 -20.66
N ALA A 18 -5.77 13.33 -20.72
CA ALA A 18 -6.99 12.64 -21.16
C ALA A 18 -8.18 12.87 -20.19
N MET A 19 -7.91 13.07 -18.90
CA MET A 19 -8.90 13.48 -17.89
C MET A 19 -9.21 14.99 -17.93
N GLY A 20 -8.58 15.76 -18.81
CA GLY A 20 -8.81 17.19 -18.97
C GLY A 20 -7.95 18.09 -18.07
N PHE A 21 -6.91 17.56 -17.43
CA PHE A 21 -5.96 18.39 -16.68
C PHE A 21 -4.88 18.94 -17.62
N ASP A 22 -4.54 20.21 -17.43
CA ASP A 22 -3.24 20.69 -17.84
C ASP A 22 -2.16 19.91 -17.09
N TYR A 23 -1.02 19.67 -17.73
CA TYR A 23 0.02 18.81 -17.16
C TYR A 23 1.39 19.46 -17.24
N ARG A 24 2.11 19.45 -16.12
CA ARG A 24 3.48 19.92 -16.02
C ARG A 24 4.33 18.94 -15.25
N TYR A 25 5.53 18.67 -15.74
CA TYR A 25 6.49 17.78 -15.09
C TYR A 25 7.69 18.55 -14.53
N VAL A 26 8.13 18.16 -13.33
CA VAL A 26 9.35 18.65 -12.67
C VAL A 26 10.25 17.45 -12.39
N ALA A 27 11.29 17.28 -13.22
CA ALA A 27 12.18 16.12 -13.16
C ALA A 27 13.03 16.07 -11.87
N ASN A 28 13.36 17.23 -11.30
CA ASN A 28 14.15 17.35 -10.06
C ASN A 28 13.36 18.08 -8.98
N GLY A 29 12.47 17.36 -8.31
CA GLY A 29 11.64 17.88 -7.21
C GLY A 29 12.38 18.11 -5.90
N ASN A 30 13.67 17.76 -5.83
CA ASN A 30 14.50 18.01 -4.65
C ASN A 30 15.25 19.36 -4.73
N ASP A 31 15.08 20.13 -5.82
CA ASP A 31 15.65 21.48 -5.96
C ASP A 31 14.62 22.56 -5.56
N ILE A 32 14.91 23.25 -4.46
CA ILE A 32 14.01 24.27 -3.90
C ILE A 32 13.79 25.44 -4.88
N LYS A 33 14.82 25.85 -5.64
CA LYS A 33 14.68 26.98 -6.58
C LYS A 33 13.74 26.60 -7.73
N LEU A 34 13.95 25.43 -8.32
CA LEU A 34 13.08 24.91 -9.37
C LEU A 34 11.64 24.71 -8.87
N MET A 35 11.46 24.25 -7.63
CA MET A 35 10.13 24.10 -7.04
C MET A 35 9.42 25.45 -6.83
N ILE A 36 10.13 26.47 -6.34
CA ILE A 36 9.56 27.83 -6.19
C ILE A 36 9.11 28.37 -7.55
N GLU A 37 9.92 28.21 -8.59
CA GLU A 37 9.58 28.64 -9.95
C GLU A 37 8.36 27.87 -10.50
N ALA A 38 8.34 26.55 -10.33
CA ALA A 38 7.24 25.71 -10.77
C ALA A 38 5.92 26.09 -10.07
N PHE A 39 5.94 26.30 -8.76
CA PHE A 39 4.75 26.73 -8.02
C PHE A 39 4.30 28.14 -8.40
N LYS A 40 5.21 29.10 -8.55
CA LYS A 40 4.86 30.46 -9.02
C LYS A 40 4.20 30.44 -10.39
N ALA A 41 4.67 29.59 -11.30
CA ALA A 41 4.14 29.49 -12.66
C ALA A 41 2.71 28.92 -12.72
N VAL A 42 2.29 28.14 -11.72
CA VAL A 42 0.97 27.49 -11.69
C VAL A 42 0.03 28.04 -10.61
N LYS A 43 0.49 28.96 -9.77
CA LYS A 43 -0.27 29.44 -8.60
C LYS A 43 -1.59 30.14 -8.98
N ASP A 44 -1.56 30.93 -10.04
CA ASP A 44 -2.64 31.85 -10.41
C ASP A 44 -3.40 31.39 -11.68
N VAL A 45 -3.28 30.10 -12.06
CA VAL A 45 -4.08 29.54 -13.16
C VAL A 45 -5.56 29.46 -12.76
N ASP A 46 -6.44 29.62 -13.74
CA ASP A 46 -7.90 29.66 -13.56
C ASP A 46 -8.60 28.31 -13.77
N HIS A 47 -7.82 27.24 -13.92
CA HIS A 47 -8.30 25.88 -14.19
C HIS A 47 -7.42 24.82 -13.49
N PRO A 48 -7.89 23.57 -13.34
CA PRO A 48 -7.10 22.52 -12.71
C PRO A 48 -5.85 22.13 -13.53
N ILE A 49 -4.71 22.05 -12.84
CA ILE A 49 -3.44 21.59 -13.41
C ILE A 49 -2.82 20.52 -12.52
N LEU A 50 -2.23 19.50 -13.14
CA LEU A 50 -1.45 18.47 -12.48
C LEU A 50 0.05 18.78 -12.59
N LEU A 51 0.66 19.13 -11.45
CA LEU A 51 2.10 19.30 -11.33
C LEU A 51 2.73 17.98 -10.84
N HIS A 52 3.28 17.19 -11.77
CA HIS A 52 3.97 15.93 -11.45
C HIS A 52 5.42 16.21 -11.07
N ILE A 53 5.76 15.97 -9.80
CA ILE A 53 7.08 16.24 -9.23
C ILE A 53 7.78 14.91 -8.94
N ASN A 54 9.01 14.77 -9.43
CA ASN A 54 9.83 13.57 -9.17
C ASN A 54 10.81 13.82 -8.01
N THR A 55 10.75 13.00 -6.96
CA THR A 55 11.56 13.14 -5.75
C THR A 55 12.27 11.84 -5.41
N LEU A 56 13.39 11.91 -4.68
CA LEU A 56 14.06 10.74 -4.10
C LEU A 56 13.50 10.40 -2.71
N LYS A 57 12.93 9.20 -2.53
CA LYS A 57 12.48 8.67 -1.22
C LYS A 57 13.71 8.49 -0.31
N GLY A 58 13.57 8.85 0.97
CA GLY A 58 14.68 8.81 1.93
C GLY A 58 15.76 9.89 1.76
N LYS A 59 15.59 10.87 0.84
CA LYS A 59 16.59 11.92 0.60
C LYS A 59 17.04 12.58 1.91
N GLY A 60 18.36 12.59 2.13
CA GLY A 60 18.98 13.14 3.34
C GLY A 60 19.49 12.06 4.30
N TYR A 61 19.11 10.79 4.12
CA TYR A 61 19.60 9.68 4.91
C TYR A 61 19.94 8.47 4.03
N LYS A 62 21.23 8.14 3.90
CA LYS A 62 21.71 7.11 2.95
C LYS A 62 21.06 5.73 3.17
N PRO A 63 20.92 5.21 4.41
CA PRO A 63 20.22 3.94 4.62
C PRO A 63 18.77 3.94 4.12
N ALA A 64 18.04 5.06 4.27
CA ALA A 64 16.67 5.19 3.77
C ALA A 64 16.58 5.32 2.24
N ILE A 65 17.63 5.79 1.57
CA ILE A 65 17.72 5.77 0.11
C ILE A 65 18.00 4.35 -0.40
N ASP A 66 18.85 3.60 0.30
CA ASP A 66 19.22 2.25 -0.11
C ASP A 66 18.13 1.21 0.18
N GLN A 67 17.32 1.45 1.22
CA GLN A 67 16.30 0.52 1.71
C GLN A 67 14.94 1.22 1.85
N GLU A 68 14.47 1.83 0.76
CA GLU A 68 13.29 2.70 0.77
C GLU A 68 12.04 2.11 1.44
N GLU A 69 11.80 0.80 1.27
CA GLU A 69 10.66 0.12 1.89
C GLU A 69 10.85 -0.13 3.38
N ALA A 70 12.07 -0.51 3.81
CA ALA A 70 12.37 -0.69 5.24
C ALA A 70 12.29 0.64 6.02
N TYR A 71 12.56 1.77 5.36
CA TYR A 71 12.47 3.11 5.95
C TYR A 71 11.16 3.85 5.62
N HIS A 72 10.17 3.18 5.05
CA HIS A 72 8.84 3.78 4.86
C HIS A 72 8.25 4.23 6.20
N TRP A 73 8.43 3.42 7.23
CA TRP A 73 8.13 3.75 8.62
C TRP A 73 9.01 2.91 9.55
N VAL A 74 9.62 3.54 10.55
CA VAL A 74 10.51 2.86 11.52
C VAL A 74 10.22 3.31 12.94
N MET A 75 10.47 2.40 13.89
CA MET A 75 10.52 2.74 15.31
C MET A 75 11.72 3.65 15.61
N PRO A 76 11.74 4.34 16.77
CA PRO A 76 12.89 5.15 17.16
C PRO A 76 14.21 4.37 17.06
N PHE A 77 15.19 4.98 16.39
CA PHE A 77 16.49 4.41 16.09
C PHE A 77 17.59 5.48 16.24
N ASP A 78 18.83 5.05 16.41
CA ASP A 78 19.98 5.94 16.46
C ASP A 78 20.44 6.30 15.03
N LEU A 79 20.42 7.58 14.67
CA LEU A 79 20.75 8.05 13.32
C LEU A 79 22.20 7.74 12.89
N LYS A 80 23.15 7.63 13.83
CA LYS A 80 24.56 7.41 13.52
C LYS A 80 24.87 5.93 13.28
N THR A 81 24.26 5.07 14.06
CA THR A 81 24.51 3.61 14.03
C THR A 81 23.47 2.84 13.25
N ASP A 82 22.34 3.49 12.93
CA ASP A 82 21.20 2.90 12.22
C ASP A 82 20.55 1.73 12.98
N LYS A 83 20.69 1.73 14.30
CA LYS A 83 20.20 0.66 15.17
C LYS A 83 18.91 1.06 15.89
N PRO A 84 17.91 0.18 15.97
CA PRO A 84 16.73 0.41 16.79
C PRO A 84 17.09 0.72 18.25
N LEU A 85 16.39 1.67 18.86
CA LEU A 85 16.52 1.98 20.29
C LEU A 85 15.74 1.00 21.17
N ALA A 86 14.76 0.31 20.59
CA ALA A 86 13.99 -0.74 21.25
C ALA A 86 14.57 -2.12 20.91
N PRO A 87 14.62 -3.06 21.88
CA PRO A 87 15.04 -4.42 21.60
C PRO A 87 14.05 -5.12 20.66
N ALA A 88 14.58 -5.99 19.80
CA ALA A 88 13.75 -6.84 18.96
C ALA A 88 12.95 -7.82 19.85
N ASN A 89 11.63 -7.88 19.63
CA ASN A 89 10.81 -8.93 20.24
C ASN A 89 10.92 -10.19 19.38
N SER A 90 11.38 -11.29 19.98
CA SER A 90 11.56 -12.58 19.31
C SER A 90 10.35 -13.51 19.45
N ALA A 91 9.33 -13.11 20.21
CA ALA A 91 8.13 -13.92 20.36
C ALA A 91 7.32 -13.97 19.05
N PRO A 92 6.70 -15.11 18.70
CA PRO A 92 5.77 -15.19 17.58
C PRO A 92 4.64 -14.17 17.73
N THR A 93 4.27 -13.56 16.61
CA THR A 93 3.12 -12.65 16.52
C THR A 93 1.94 -13.39 15.90
N ALA A 94 0.72 -12.88 16.08
CA ALA A 94 -0.45 -13.43 15.40
C ALA A 94 -0.25 -13.45 13.87
N ASN A 95 0.38 -12.40 13.33
CA ASN A 95 0.71 -12.32 11.90
C ASN A 95 1.71 -13.41 11.49
N SER A 96 2.78 -13.64 12.27
CA SER A 96 3.75 -14.70 11.91
C SER A 96 3.12 -16.08 11.90
N VAL A 97 2.26 -16.38 12.90
CA VAL A 97 1.54 -17.66 12.96
C VAL A 97 0.57 -17.81 11.77
N ALA A 98 -0.18 -16.76 11.43
CA ALA A 98 -1.08 -16.79 10.29
C ALA A 98 -0.34 -17.01 8.96
N LEU A 99 0.82 -16.38 8.78
CA LEU A 99 1.65 -16.58 7.58
C LEU A 99 2.25 -17.97 7.48
N ASP A 100 2.59 -18.60 8.61
CA ASP A 100 3.06 -19.98 8.64
C ASP A 100 1.93 -20.91 8.15
N VAL A 101 0.71 -20.74 8.65
CA VAL A 101 -0.47 -21.50 8.19
C VAL A 101 -0.76 -21.27 6.70
N VAL A 102 -0.74 -20.01 6.24
CA VAL A 102 -0.90 -19.68 4.82
C VAL A 102 0.14 -20.37 3.96
N SER A 103 1.40 -20.38 4.40
CA SER A 103 2.50 -21.04 3.70
C SER A 103 2.32 -22.56 3.64
N GLU A 104 1.89 -23.17 4.74
CA GLU A 104 1.60 -24.61 4.81
C GLU A 104 0.45 -25.00 3.85
N GLU A 105 -0.60 -24.20 3.78
CA GLU A 105 -1.74 -24.48 2.89
C GLU A 105 -1.36 -24.34 1.41
N ILE A 106 -0.53 -23.36 1.06
CA ILE A 106 0.06 -23.25 -0.29
C ILE A 106 0.89 -24.50 -0.61
N GLU A 107 1.75 -24.95 0.32
CA GLU A 107 2.58 -26.15 0.13
C GLU A 107 1.77 -27.45 -0.01
N LYS A 108 0.57 -27.51 0.61
CA LYS A 108 -0.39 -28.63 0.43
C LYS A 108 -1.14 -28.57 -0.90
N GLY A 109 -0.97 -27.51 -1.69
CA GLY A 109 -1.62 -27.33 -2.99
C GLY A 109 -2.98 -26.65 -2.93
N THR A 110 -3.35 -26.04 -1.80
CA THR A 110 -4.54 -25.17 -1.73
C THR A 110 -4.34 -23.99 -2.69
N LYS A 111 -5.36 -23.67 -3.50
CA LYS A 111 -5.36 -22.52 -4.43
C LYS A 111 -5.53 -21.19 -3.68
N LEU A 112 -4.68 -20.97 -2.68
CA LEU A 112 -4.76 -19.84 -1.76
C LEU A 112 -4.24 -18.58 -2.44
N MET A 113 -4.90 -17.43 -2.21
CA MET A 113 -4.41 -16.12 -2.67
C MET A 113 -4.29 -15.15 -1.49
N ALA A 114 -3.07 -14.73 -1.18
CA ALA A 114 -2.79 -13.69 -0.20
C ALA A 114 -2.92 -12.32 -0.88
N ILE A 115 -3.96 -11.56 -0.53
CA ILE A 115 -4.33 -10.30 -1.17
C ILE A 115 -4.19 -9.17 -0.14
N ASN A 116 -3.62 -8.03 -0.52
CA ASN A 116 -3.54 -6.85 0.32
C ASN A 116 -3.65 -5.55 -0.49
N ALA A 117 -3.92 -4.44 0.19
CA ALA A 117 -3.99 -3.10 -0.40
C ALA A 117 -2.78 -2.24 0.03
N ALA A 118 -1.60 -2.47 -0.57
CA ALA A 118 -0.37 -1.71 -0.33
C ALA A 118 0.11 -1.62 1.13
N ILE A 119 -0.15 -2.65 1.94
CA ILE A 119 0.29 -2.73 3.34
C ILE A 119 1.05 -4.02 3.69
N PRO A 120 1.96 -4.53 2.83
CA PRO A 120 2.61 -5.83 3.06
C PRO A 120 3.46 -5.86 4.34
N GLY A 121 4.06 -4.74 4.72
CA GLY A 121 4.91 -4.61 5.91
C GLY A 121 4.15 -4.76 7.24
N VAL A 122 2.85 -4.43 7.27
CA VAL A 122 2.02 -4.59 8.49
C VAL A 122 1.90 -6.07 8.89
N PHE A 123 1.87 -6.95 7.89
CA PHE A 123 1.65 -8.37 8.07
C PHE A 123 2.91 -9.22 7.88
N GLY A 124 3.97 -8.65 7.27
CA GLY A 124 5.18 -9.39 6.94
C GLY A 124 5.05 -10.23 5.66
N LEU A 125 4.22 -9.76 4.71
CA LEU A 125 3.86 -10.50 3.50
C LEU A 125 5.02 -10.68 2.51
N ASP A 126 6.17 -10.03 2.74
CA ASP A 126 7.38 -10.24 1.94
C ASP A 126 7.78 -11.73 1.89
N LYS A 127 7.50 -12.50 2.95
CA LYS A 127 7.72 -13.95 2.95
C LYS A 127 6.90 -14.65 1.85
N ILE A 128 5.61 -14.34 1.74
CA ILE A 128 4.71 -14.92 0.74
C ILE A 128 5.07 -14.39 -0.64
N LYS A 129 5.24 -13.08 -0.79
CA LYS A 129 5.62 -12.42 -2.05
C LYS A 129 6.88 -13.03 -2.67
N ASN A 130 7.90 -13.30 -1.85
CA ASN A 130 9.19 -13.81 -2.34
C ASN A 130 9.18 -15.32 -2.56
N LYS A 131 8.52 -16.10 -1.69
CA LYS A 131 8.53 -17.58 -1.77
C LYS A 131 7.44 -18.12 -2.70
N TYR A 132 6.29 -17.46 -2.76
CA TYR A 132 5.10 -17.86 -3.51
C TYR A 132 4.51 -16.68 -4.30
N PRO A 133 5.25 -16.10 -5.25
CA PRO A 133 4.82 -14.90 -5.98
C PRO A 133 3.47 -15.09 -6.69
N ASP A 134 3.17 -16.29 -7.19
CA ASP A 134 1.91 -16.62 -7.87
C ASP A 134 0.69 -16.66 -6.91
N HIS A 135 0.94 -16.70 -5.61
CA HIS A 135 -0.07 -16.69 -4.55
C HIS A 135 -0.18 -15.33 -3.85
N TYR A 136 0.56 -14.31 -4.31
CA TYR A 136 0.57 -12.97 -3.73
C TYR A 136 -0.05 -11.96 -4.69
N THR A 137 -0.95 -11.12 -4.18
CA THR A 137 -1.52 -10.00 -4.94
C THR A 137 -1.53 -8.75 -4.09
N ASP A 138 -1.05 -7.65 -4.69
CA ASP A 138 -1.10 -6.31 -4.12
C ASP A 138 -1.87 -5.43 -5.09
N VAL A 139 -3.05 -4.97 -4.68
CA VAL A 139 -3.91 -4.13 -5.53
C VAL A 139 -3.54 -2.65 -5.46
N GLY A 140 -2.47 -2.30 -4.74
CA GLY A 140 -2.16 -0.90 -4.43
C GLY A 140 -3.09 -0.35 -3.33
N ILE A 141 -3.21 0.97 -3.22
CA ILE A 141 -4.09 1.62 -2.22
C ILE A 141 -5.55 1.61 -2.73
N ALA A 142 -6.11 0.40 -2.83
CA ALA A 142 -7.43 0.15 -3.42
C ALA A 142 -8.18 -0.95 -2.65
N GLU A 143 -8.58 -0.69 -1.42
CA GLU A 143 -9.26 -1.67 -0.54
C GLU A 143 -10.59 -2.15 -1.13
N GLN A 144 -11.27 -1.32 -1.91
CA GLN A 144 -12.47 -1.74 -2.65
C GLN A 144 -12.13 -2.82 -3.69
N GLU A 145 -11.02 -2.63 -4.41
CA GLU A 145 -10.54 -3.61 -5.37
C GLU A 145 -10.07 -4.88 -4.68
N SER A 146 -9.38 -4.81 -3.53
CA SER A 146 -8.91 -6.02 -2.82
C SER A 146 -10.08 -6.94 -2.47
N VAL A 147 -11.16 -6.38 -1.90
CA VAL A 147 -12.36 -7.14 -1.51
C VAL A 147 -13.12 -7.66 -2.73
N ALA A 148 -13.38 -6.83 -3.75
CA ALA A 148 -14.10 -7.25 -4.95
C ALA A 148 -13.31 -8.29 -5.76
N PHE A 149 -12.00 -8.14 -5.85
CA PHE A 149 -11.09 -9.11 -6.48
C PHE A 149 -11.13 -10.45 -5.75
N ALA A 150 -11.06 -10.44 -4.41
CA ALA A 150 -11.20 -11.64 -3.61
C ALA A 150 -12.55 -12.33 -3.82
N ALA A 151 -13.65 -11.57 -3.93
CA ALA A 151 -14.97 -12.11 -4.24
C ALA A 151 -15.00 -12.84 -5.59
N GLY A 152 -14.42 -12.23 -6.63
CA GLY A 152 -14.27 -12.87 -7.94
C GLY A 152 -13.42 -14.14 -7.88
N ALA A 153 -12.27 -14.07 -7.19
CA ALA A 153 -11.36 -15.20 -7.02
C ALA A 153 -12.03 -16.38 -6.28
N ALA A 154 -12.81 -16.10 -5.23
CA ALA A 154 -13.58 -17.12 -4.50
C ALA A 154 -14.61 -17.80 -5.40
N LYS A 155 -15.33 -17.04 -6.25
CA LYS A 155 -16.29 -17.61 -7.21
C LYS A 155 -15.63 -18.53 -8.25
N GLU A 156 -14.38 -18.24 -8.63
CA GLU A 156 -13.59 -19.07 -9.54
C GLU A 156 -12.82 -20.21 -8.83
N GLY A 157 -13.09 -20.44 -7.53
CA GLY A 157 -12.57 -21.58 -6.77
C GLY A 157 -11.18 -21.39 -6.15
N ALA A 158 -10.71 -20.14 -6.02
CA ALA A 158 -9.56 -19.81 -5.18
C ALA A 158 -9.98 -19.71 -3.70
N VAL A 159 -8.99 -19.74 -2.81
CA VAL A 159 -9.17 -19.50 -1.37
C VAL A 159 -8.51 -18.17 -1.02
N PRO A 160 -9.22 -17.03 -1.13
CA PRO A 160 -8.64 -15.73 -0.84
C PRO A 160 -8.48 -15.50 0.67
N VAL A 161 -7.30 -15.00 1.04
CA VAL A 161 -6.98 -14.47 2.36
C VAL A 161 -6.60 -13.01 2.20
N LEU A 162 -7.48 -12.11 2.64
CA LEU A 162 -7.26 -10.67 2.63
C LEU A 162 -6.48 -10.25 3.87
N PHE A 163 -5.51 -9.37 3.69
CA PHE A 163 -4.71 -8.77 4.75
C PHE A 163 -4.95 -7.28 4.77
N GLU A 164 -5.73 -6.81 5.74
CA GLU A 164 -6.30 -5.46 5.71
C GLU A 164 -6.19 -4.74 7.06
N ASN A 165 -6.11 -3.41 7.03
CA ASN A 165 -6.18 -2.63 8.25
C ASN A 165 -7.64 -2.28 8.58
N SER A 166 -8.05 -2.40 9.85
CA SER A 166 -9.39 -2.05 10.32
C SER A 166 -9.83 -0.65 9.86
N THR A 167 -8.95 0.35 9.94
CA THR A 167 -9.30 1.72 9.53
C THR A 167 -9.47 1.88 8.02
N PHE A 168 -8.80 1.04 7.22
CA PHE A 168 -8.82 1.12 5.76
C PHE A 168 -10.00 0.33 5.18
N LEU A 169 -10.41 -0.77 5.83
CA LEU A 169 -11.59 -1.56 5.47
C LEU A 169 -12.87 -0.74 5.40
N GLN A 170 -12.94 0.39 6.11
CA GLN A 170 -14.06 1.34 6.01
C GLN A 170 -14.32 1.78 4.56
N ARG A 171 -13.30 1.85 3.71
CA ARG A 171 -13.45 2.17 2.28
C ARG A 171 -14.14 1.07 1.48
N ALA A 172 -14.06 -0.18 1.93
CA ALA A 172 -14.56 -1.36 1.24
C ALA A 172 -15.87 -1.90 1.86
N PHE A 173 -16.55 -1.12 2.71
CA PHE A 173 -17.75 -1.57 3.42
C PHE A 173 -18.84 -2.09 2.46
N ASP A 174 -19.05 -1.39 1.34
CA ASP A 174 -20.02 -1.81 0.33
C ASP A 174 -19.61 -3.13 -0.32
N GLN A 175 -18.34 -3.32 -0.65
CA GLN A 175 -17.83 -4.57 -1.25
C GLN A 175 -17.95 -5.75 -0.26
N LEU A 176 -17.69 -5.51 1.03
CA LEU A 176 -17.90 -6.52 2.08
C LEU A 176 -19.36 -6.95 2.17
N SER A 177 -20.29 -5.99 2.15
CA SER A 177 -21.72 -6.26 2.25
C SER A 177 -22.27 -6.91 0.98
N HIS A 178 -22.05 -6.27 -0.17
CA HIS A 178 -22.69 -6.60 -1.44
C HIS A 178 -21.95 -7.72 -2.17
N ASP A 179 -20.63 -7.61 -2.35
CA ASP A 179 -19.88 -8.53 -3.20
C ASP A 179 -19.54 -9.83 -2.45
N VAL A 180 -19.32 -9.77 -1.14
CA VAL A 180 -18.94 -10.91 -0.30
C VAL A 180 -20.13 -11.50 0.46
N ALA A 181 -20.68 -10.77 1.43
CA ALA A 181 -21.64 -11.32 2.39
C ALA A 181 -22.97 -11.72 1.72
N ALA A 182 -23.53 -10.87 0.87
CA ALA A 182 -24.77 -11.18 0.15
C ALA A 182 -24.65 -12.36 -0.84
N ASN A 183 -23.42 -12.79 -1.15
CA ASN A 183 -23.13 -13.91 -2.04
C ASN A 183 -22.62 -15.16 -1.29
N ASP A 184 -22.62 -15.16 0.05
CA ASP A 184 -22.14 -16.26 0.91
C ASP A 184 -20.71 -16.74 0.57
N LEU A 185 -19.82 -15.81 0.17
CA LEU A 185 -18.49 -16.17 -0.30
C LEU A 185 -17.52 -16.48 0.85
N PRO A 186 -16.75 -17.59 0.77
CA PRO A 186 -15.85 -18.02 1.84
C PRO A 186 -14.51 -17.29 1.81
N ILE A 187 -14.51 -16.02 2.19
CA ILE A 187 -13.30 -15.18 2.24
C ILE A 187 -12.78 -15.09 3.67
N VAL A 188 -11.48 -15.31 3.86
CA VAL A 188 -10.81 -15.12 5.14
C VAL A 188 -10.17 -13.73 5.18
N MET A 189 -10.31 -13.01 6.29
CA MET A 189 -9.71 -11.69 6.47
C MET A 189 -8.85 -11.64 7.73
N MET A 190 -7.59 -11.27 7.54
CA MET A 190 -6.64 -10.94 8.59
C MET A 190 -6.67 -9.42 8.80
N VAL A 191 -7.32 -8.99 9.88
CA VAL A 191 -7.51 -7.57 10.17
C VAL A 191 -6.51 -7.09 11.23
N ALA A 192 -5.65 -6.14 10.85
CA ALA A 192 -4.71 -5.50 11.76
C ALA A 192 -5.19 -4.09 12.17
N GLY A 193 -4.63 -3.57 13.26
CA GLY A 193 -4.89 -2.19 13.70
C GLY A 193 -6.24 -1.98 14.38
N GLY A 194 -6.94 -3.07 14.75
CA GLY A 194 -8.14 -2.99 15.60
C GLY A 194 -7.82 -2.42 16.99
N GLY A 195 -8.72 -1.60 17.51
CA GLY A 195 -8.63 -0.93 18.80
C GLY A 195 -8.24 0.55 18.75
N ILE A 196 -8.08 1.12 19.95
CA ILE A 196 -7.68 2.52 20.14
C ILE A 196 -6.16 2.60 20.23
N SER A 197 -5.55 3.49 19.46
CA SER A 197 -4.14 3.84 19.59
C SER A 197 -3.98 5.30 20.02
N GLY A 198 -2.95 5.59 20.82
CA GLY A 198 -2.59 6.96 21.20
C GLY A 198 -1.83 7.72 20.10
N THR A 199 -1.52 7.06 18.98
CA THR A 199 -0.60 7.57 17.96
C THR A 199 -1.31 8.37 16.87
N SER A 200 -2.57 8.04 16.55
CA SER A 200 -3.31 8.73 15.49
C SER A 200 -4.82 8.58 15.63
N LYS A 201 -5.54 9.70 15.49
CA LYS A 201 -7.00 9.71 15.37
C LYS A 201 -7.50 9.15 14.04
N THR A 202 -6.68 9.21 12.98
CA THR A 202 -7.09 8.78 11.62
C THR A 202 -6.87 7.30 11.37
N HIS A 203 -6.21 6.59 12.29
CA HIS A 203 -5.93 5.15 12.20
C HIS A 203 -6.55 4.37 13.36
N LEU A 204 -7.65 4.88 13.92
CA LEU A 204 -8.39 4.19 14.97
C LEU A 204 -9.25 3.10 14.33
N GLY A 205 -8.86 1.85 14.53
CA GLY A 205 -9.63 0.69 14.10
C GLY A 205 -10.70 0.31 15.11
N ILE A 206 -11.66 1.19 15.38
CA ILE A 206 -12.69 0.98 16.44
C ILE A 206 -14.07 0.61 15.88
N PHE A 207 -14.18 0.49 14.56
CA PHE A 207 -15.45 0.31 13.86
C PHE A 207 -15.55 -1.03 13.12
N ASP A 208 -14.52 -1.88 13.14
CA ASP A 208 -14.54 -3.20 12.50
C ASP A 208 -15.36 -4.24 13.27
N GLN A 209 -15.59 -4.02 14.56
CA GLN A 209 -16.38 -4.91 15.43
C GLN A 209 -17.87 -4.53 15.53
N VAL A 210 -18.29 -3.44 14.88
CA VAL A 210 -19.62 -2.85 15.02
C VAL A 210 -20.46 -3.07 13.77
#